data_AF-A0A6V8KVJ3-F1
#
_entry.id   AF-A0A6V8KVJ3-F1
#
_cell.length_a   1.000
_cell.length_b   1.000
_cell.length_c   1.000
_cell.angle_alpha   90.00
_cell.angle_beta   90.00
_cell.angle_gamma   90.00
#
_symmetry.space_group_name_H-M   'P 1'
#
loop_
_entity.id
_entity.type
_entity.pdbx_description
1 polymer ?
#
loop_
_entity_poly.entity_id
_entity_poly.type
_entity_poly.pdbx_seq_one_letter_code
_entity_poly.pdbx_strand_id
1 'polypeptide(L)'
;MTIHVIAVHHTTHTCPADPDPHVIDTRRTVLAILDGGPCRTPVTIRCGNTTVQIPCGRHEPRQRQCGACRIIVTEHTVTSTHLHTEVAA
;
A
#
# COMPACT_ATOMS: atom_id res chain seq x y z
N MET A 1 -8.62 6.45 -9.14
CA MET A 1 -7.65 5.51 -8.52
C MET A 1 -6.72 6.30 -7.65
N THR A 2 -6.05 5.69 -6.67
CA THR A 2 -4.92 6.33 -6.01
C THR A 2 -3.74 5.37 -6.00
N ILE A 3 -2.68 5.69 -6.74
CA ILE A 3 -1.40 4.99 -6.65
C ILE A 3 -0.56 5.73 -5.63
N HIS A 4 -0.25 5.08 -4.52
CA HIS A 4 0.75 5.58 -3.59
C HIS A 4 2.10 5.03 -4.00
N VAL A 5 2.98 5.91 -4.46
CA VAL A 5 4.39 5.58 -4.66
C VAL A 5 5.08 5.82 -3.33
N ILE A 6 5.69 4.79 -2.76
CA ILE A 6 6.31 4.87 -1.44
C ILE A 6 7.80 4.54 -1.48
N ALA A 7 8.56 5.19 -0.60
CA ALA A 7 9.87 4.71 -0.17
C ALA A 7 9.70 3.92 1.13
N VAL A 8 10.46 2.84 1.27
CA VAL A 8 10.53 2.01 2.47
C VAL A 8 11.93 2.08 3.05
N HIS A 9 12.02 2.29 4.37
CA HIS A 9 13.26 2.19 5.12
C HIS A 9 13.13 1.12 6.20
N HIS A 10 14.02 0.14 6.18
CA HIS A 10 14.12 -0.89 7.21
C HIS A 10 15.27 -0.57 8.16
N THR A 11 15.00 -0.52 9.46
CA THR A 11 16.05 -0.61 10.48
C THR A 11 16.17 -2.07 10.88
N THR A 12 17.39 -2.60 10.82
CA THR A 12 17.70 -3.98 11.21
C THR A 12 18.66 -4.00 12.37
N HIS A 13 18.64 -5.07 13.16
CA HIS A 13 19.69 -5.37 14.13
C HIS A 13 20.01 -6.86 14.13
N THR A 14 21.02 -7.24 14.90
CA THR A 14 21.25 -8.62 15.33
C THR A 14 21.25 -8.63 16.86
N CYS A 15 20.60 -9.63 17.47
CA CYS A 15 20.56 -9.77 18.92
C CYS A 15 20.98 -11.18 19.36
N PRO A 16 21.37 -11.39 20.62
CA PRO A 16 21.78 -12.73 21.07
C PRO A 16 20.67 -13.79 20.99
N ALA A 17 19.41 -13.36 21.01
CA ALA A 17 18.26 -14.26 20.94
C ALA A 17 17.94 -14.72 19.51
N ASP A 18 18.32 -13.92 18.50
CA ASP A 18 18.22 -14.26 17.08
C ASP A 18 19.50 -13.77 16.37
N PRO A 19 20.45 -14.70 16.11
CA PRO A 19 21.76 -14.36 15.59
C PRO A 19 21.73 -13.89 14.13
N ASP A 20 20.60 -14.04 13.43
CA ASP A 20 20.46 -13.56 12.07
C ASP A 20 19.96 -12.10 12.05
N PRO A 21 20.49 -11.23 11.16
CA PRO A 21 19.99 -9.86 11.01
C PRO A 21 18.49 -9.83 10.68
N HIS A 22 17.71 -9.10 11.48
CA HIS A 22 16.27 -9.00 11.30
C HIS A 22 15.76 -7.56 11.47
N VAL A 23 14.58 -7.29 10.90
CA VAL A 23 13.95 -5.95 10.90
C VAL A 23 13.31 -5.67 12.26
N ILE A 24 13.63 -4.51 12.82
CA ILE A 24 13.05 -4.02 14.08
C ILE A 24 12.14 -2.81 13.89
N ASP A 25 12.36 -2.03 12.83
CA ASP A 25 11.50 -0.90 12.45
C ASP A 25 11.36 -0.84 10.93
N THR A 26 10.16 -0.49 10.47
CA THR A 26 9.87 -0.26 9.06
C THR A 26 9.15 1.07 8.90
N ARG A 27 9.83 2.04 8.30
CA ARG A 27 9.26 3.34 7.98
C ARG A 27 8.87 3.40 6.52
N ARG A 28 7.70 3.98 6.24
CA ARG A 28 7.18 4.19 4.89
C ARG A 28 6.96 5.68 4.68
N THR A 29 7.41 6.20 3.56
CA THR A 29 7.23 7.60 3.17
C THR A 29 6.52 7.66 1.83
N VAL A 30 5.42 8.41 1.76
CA VAL A 30 4.73 8.65 0.48
C VAL A 30 5.57 9.63 -0.34
N LEU A 31 6.07 9.17 -1.48
CA LEU A 31 6.81 10.00 -2.44
C LEU A 31 5.88 10.73 -3.38
N ALA A 32 4.86 10.03 -3.89
CA ALA A 32 3.89 10.60 -4.80
C ALA A 32 2.52 9.92 -4.66
N ILE A 33 1.49 10.67 -5.00
CA ILE A 33 0.12 10.18 -5.13
C ILE A 33 -0.31 10.43 -6.57
N LEU A 34 -0.50 9.36 -7.35
CA LEU A 34 -0.89 9.45 -8.74
C LEU A 34 -2.35 9.06 -8.90
N ASP A 35 -3.10 9.82 -9.70
CA ASP A 35 -4.42 9.38 -10.15
C ASP A 35 -4.25 8.32 -11.24
N GLY A 36 -5.08 7.28 -11.17
CA GLY A 36 -5.18 6.23 -12.19
C GLY A 36 -6.28 6.43 -13.20
N GLY A 37 -6.91 7.60 -13.16
CA GLY A 37 -7.92 8.00 -14.09
C GLY A 37 -9.31 7.42 -13.79
N PRO A 38 -10.22 7.54 -14.77
CA PRO A 38 -11.62 7.20 -14.60
C PRO A 38 -11.85 5.69 -14.44
N CYS A 39 -12.95 5.33 -13.79
CA CYS A 39 -13.38 3.94 -13.67
C CYS A 39 -13.57 3.31 -15.07
N ARG A 40 -12.99 2.13 -15.27
CA ARG A 40 -13.04 1.40 -16.54
C ARG A 40 -14.19 0.39 -16.61
N THR A 41 -14.79 0.07 -15.48
CA THR A 41 -15.92 -0.87 -15.37
C THR A 41 -16.97 -0.31 -14.40
N PRO A 42 -17.66 0.79 -14.72
CA PRO A 42 -18.72 1.30 -13.84
C PRO A 42 -19.82 0.25 -13.64
N VAL A 43 -20.43 0.24 -12.46
CA VAL A 43 -21.52 -0.67 -12.12
C VAL A 43 -22.82 0.10 -11.98
N THR A 44 -23.91 -0.48 -12.48
CA THR A 44 -25.25 0.06 -12.29
C THR A 44 -25.78 -0.42 -10.96
N ILE A 45 -26.15 0.51 -10.09
CA ILE A 45 -26.83 0.21 -8.82
C ILE A 45 -28.25 0.75 -8.84
N ARG A 46 -29.13 0.11 -8.07
CA ARG A 46 -30.51 0.55 -7.87
C ARG A 46 -30.66 1.09 -6.45
N CYS A 47 -31.10 2.35 -6.34
CA CYS A 47 -31.48 2.99 -5.08
C CYS A 47 -32.98 3.30 -5.15
N GLY A 48 -33.81 2.41 -4.59
CA GLY A 48 -35.27 2.52 -4.69
C GLY A 48 -35.75 2.40 -6.13
N ASN A 49 -36.36 3.46 -6.65
CA ASN A 49 -36.87 3.53 -8.04
C ASN A 49 -35.88 4.16 -9.01
N THR A 50 -34.67 4.51 -8.57
CA THR A 50 -33.64 5.14 -9.41
C THR A 50 -32.52 4.14 -9.68
N THR A 51 -32.04 4.11 -10.92
CA THR A 51 -30.80 3.43 -11.29
C THR A 51 -29.72 4.44 -11.63
N VAL A 52 -28.52 4.26 -11.11
CA VAL A 52 -27.37 5.14 -11.37
C VAL A 52 -26.12 4.31 -11.63
N GLN A 53 -25.25 4.79 -12.51
CA GLN A 53 -23.92 4.21 -12.70
C GLN A 53 -22.92 4.86 -11.74
N ILE A 54 -22.18 4.02 -11.04
CA ILE A 54 -21.12 4.47 -10.13
C ILE A 54 -19.80 3.76 -10.44
N PRO A 55 -18.65 4.36 -10.06
CA PRO A 55 -17.37 3.67 -10.12
C PRO A 55 -17.40 2.33 -9.36
N CYS A 56 -16.90 1.24 -9.96
CA CYS A 56 -16.92 -0.08 -9.30
C CYS A 56 -16.24 -0.08 -7.92
N GLY A 57 -15.24 0.76 -7.68
CA GLY A 57 -14.58 0.87 -6.37
C GLY A 57 -15.49 1.28 -5.21
N ARG A 58 -16.66 1.84 -5.51
CA ARG A 58 -17.65 2.23 -4.49
C ARG A 58 -18.60 1.11 -4.08
N HIS A 59 -18.58 -0.03 -4.78
CA HIS A 59 -19.55 -1.11 -4.58
C HIS A 59 -18.93 -2.50 -4.62
N GLU A 60 -18.08 -2.77 -5.61
CA GLU A 60 -17.50 -4.09 -5.82
C GLU A 60 -16.40 -4.40 -4.79
N PRO A 61 -16.28 -5.66 -4.34
CA PRO A 61 -15.15 -6.11 -3.53
C PRO A 61 -13.85 -6.02 -4.34
N ARG A 62 -12.72 -5.92 -3.63
CA ARG A 62 -11.40 -5.65 -4.22
C ARG A 62 -11.06 -6.54 -5.42
N GLN A 63 -11.39 -7.83 -5.38
CA GLN A 63 -11.08 -8.79 -6.45
C GLN A 63 -11.85 -8.49 -7.76
N ARG A 64 -12.99 -7.79 -7.68
CA ARG A 64 -13.86 -7.44 -8.81
C ARG A 64 -13.74 -5.99 -9.28
N GLN A 65 -13.03 -5.14 -8.54
CA GLN A 65 -12.76 -3.75 -8.95
C GLN A 65 -11.80 -3.72 -10.16
N CYS A 66 -12.01 -2.80 -11.11
CA CYS A 66 -11.01 -2.52 -12.14
C CYS A 66 -9.74 -1.87 -11.56
N GLY A 67 -8.65 -1.88 -12.33
CA GLY A 67 -7.40 -1.23 -11.94
C GLY A 67 -7.60 0.22 -11.48
N ALA A 68 -8.35 1.02 -12.25
CA ALA A 68 -8.64 2.44 -11.98
C ALA A 68 -9.40 2.73 -10.68
N CYS A 69 -10.01 1.72 -10.05
CA CYS A 69 -10.74 1.90 -8.80
C CYS A 69 -10.03 1.28 -7.59
N ARG A 70 -8.96 0.51 -7.81
CA ARG A 70 -8.18 -0.09 -6.73
C ARG A 70 -7.20 0.93 -6.14
N ILE A 71 -6.92 0.78 -4.85
CA ILE A 71 -5.74 1.40 -4.24
C ILE A 71 -4.55 0.50 -4.54
N ILE A 72 -3.51 1.11 -5.12
CA ILE A 72 -2.25 0.44 -5.46
C ILE A 72 -1.16 1.13 -4.66
N VAL A 73 -0.33 0.35 -3.97
CA VAL A 73 0.88 0.84 -3.32
C VAL A 73 2.04 0.25 -4.09
N THR A 74 2.88 1.13 -4.63
CA THR A 74 4.08 0.75 -5.38
C THR A 74 5.30 1.17 -4.58
N GLU A 75 6.15 0.22 -4.23
CA GLU A 75 7.44 0.49 -3.60
C GLU A 75 8.44 0.95 -4.68
N HIS A 76 8.94 2.18 -4.56
CA HIS A 76 9.89 2.76 -5.51
C HIS A 76 11.33 2.55 -5.08
N THR A 77 11.59 2.68 -3.79
CA THR A 77 12.94 2.54 -3.22
C THR A 77 12.84 1.87 -1.87
N VAL A 78 13.69 0.88 -1.65
CA VAL A 78 13.84 0.19 -0.36
C VAL A 78 15.27 0.41 0.11
N THR A 79 15.42 0.96 1.31
CA THR A 79 16.72 1.22 1.94
C THR A 79 16.78 0.54 3.30
N SER A 80 17.98 0.25 3.79
CA SER A 80 18.14 -0.35 5.12
C SER A 80 19.32 0.25 5.89
N THR A 81 19.11 0.49 7.18
CA THR A 81 20.18 0.77 8.15
C THR A 81 20.30 -0.41 9.09
N HIS A 82 21.51 -0.89 9.34
CA HIS A 82 21.77 -1.89 10.36
C HIS A 82 22.35 -1.21 11.61
N LEU A 83 21.72 -1.42 12.75
CA LEU A 83 22.23 -1.01 14.05
C LEU A 83 23.12 -2.15 14.56
N HIS A 84 24.39 -1.85 14.83
CA HIS A 84 25.30 -2.85 15.41
C HIS A 84 24.81 -3.24 16.81
N THR A 85 25.01 -4.51 17.14
CA THR A 85 24.55 -5.22 18.33
C THR A 85 24.27 -4.30 19.52
N GLU A 86 23.00 -4.18 19.91
CA GLU A 86 22.62 -3.61 21.20
C GLU A 86 23.12 -4.58 22.28
N VAL A 87 24.37 -4.40 22.71
CA VAL A 87 24.87 -5.08 23.91
C VAL A 87 24.15 -4.43 25.08
N ALA A 88 23.26 -5.17 25.73
CA ALA A 88 22.63 -4.74 26.97
C ALA A 88 23.72 -4.29 27.94
N ALA A 89 23.68 -3.01 28.34
CA ALA A 89 24.55 -2.43 29.36
C ALA A 89 24.06 -2.81 30.77
#